data_AF-A0A953ZZI4-F1
#
_entry.id   AF-A0A953ZZI4-F1
#
_cell.length_a   1.000
_cell.length_b   1.000
_cell.length_c   1.000
_cell.angle_alpha   90.00
_cell.angle_beta   90.00
_cell.angle_gamma   90.00
#
_symmetry.space_group_name_H-M   'P 1'
#
loop_
_entity.id
_entity.type
_entity.pdbx_description
1 polymer ?
#
loop_
_entity_poly.entity_id
_entity_poly.type
_entity_poly.pdbx_seq_one_letter_code
_entity_poly.pdbx_strand_id
1 'polypeptide(L)'
;MSEAPTPESVAPEGAQSTAAQALAAAGDVESARDVGALDDAALAAQRKLGSSKRALVERLIYGPQPAAAELQSGARMAKELRGGQKIDAVVDAALGCLARGEAFTAEHALSTELRRAVAAERAYGFT
;
A
#
# COMPACT_ATOMS: atom_id res chain seq x y z
N MET A 1 -4.23 -29.03 -51.31
CA MET A 1 -3.61 -27.89 -50.61
C MET A 1 -4.13 -27.95 -49.18
N SER A 2 -3.36 -28.56 -48.29
CA SER A 2 -3.75 -28.77 -46.89
C SER A 2 -3.31 -27.58 -46.06
N GLU A 3 -4.28 -26.92 -45.47
CA GLU A 3 -4.15 -25.82 -44.51
C GLU A 3 -3.59 -26.40 -43.20
N ALA A 4 -2.45 -25.86 -42.75
CA ALA A 4 -1.85 -26.22 -41.47
C ALA A 4 -2.55 -25.41 -40.35
N PRO A 5 -3.07 -26.04 -39.29
CA PRO A 5 -3.52 -25.28 -38.14
C PRO A 5 -2.30 -24.75 -37.37
N THR A 6 -2.15 -23.43 -37.42
CA THR A 6 -1.26 -22.64 -36.56
C THR A 6 -1.58 -22.95 -35.09
N PRO A 7 -0.59 -23.26 -34.22
CA PRO A 7 -0.89 -23.42 -32.81
C PRO A 7 -1.26 -22.05 -32.23
N GLU A 8 -2.52 -21.94 -31.83
CA GLU A 8 -3.03 -20.84 -31.02
C GLU A 8 -2.16 -20.71 -29.77
N SER A 9 -1.57 -19.52 -29.60
CA SER A 9 -0.93 -19.10 -28.37
C SER A 9 -2.01 -18.91 -27.32
N VAL A 10 -2.36 -19.99 -26.63
CA VAL A 10 -3.19 -19.95 -25.43
C VAL A 10 -2.36 -19.27 -24.34
N ALA A 11 -2.66 -18.01 -24.06
CA ALA A 11 -2.14 -17.32 -22.88
C ALA A 11 -2.63 -18.06 -21.63
N PRO A 12 -1.75 -18.50 -20.70
CA PRO A 12 -2.23 -19.19 -19.52
C PRO A 12 -2.84 -18.17 -18.54
N GLU A 13 -4.15 -18.32 -18.33
CA GLU A 13 -4.83 -17.91 -17.11
C GLU A 13 -4.05 -18.43 -15.90
N GLY A 14 -3.65 -17.52 -15.00
CA GLY A 14 -2.94 -17.86 -13.76
C GLY A 14 -1.51 -18.36 -13.96
N ALA A 15 -0.68 -17.61 -14.70
CA ALA A 15 0.69 -17.99 -14.99
C ALA A 15 1.56 -18.07 -13.72
N GLN A 16 1.77 -19.29 -13.21
CA GLN A 16 2.86 -19.59 -12.29
C GLN A 16 4.19 -19.13 -12.92
N SER A 17 5.09 -18.59 -12.10
CA SER A 17 6.42 -18.15 -12.53
C SER A 17 7.17 -19.21 -13.33
N THR A 18 7.92 -18.81 -14.35
CA THR A 18 8.70 -19.70 -15.22
C THR A 18 9.64 -20.62 -14.43
N ALA A 19 10.14 -20.14 -13.27
CA ALA A 19 10.96 -20.94 -12.36
C ALA A 19 10.17 -22.08 -11.69
N ALA A 20 8.95 -21.80 -11.23
CA ALA A 20 8.06 -22.82 -10.66
C ALA A 20 7.64 -23.86 -11.71
N GLN A 21 7.40 -23.43 -12.95
CA GLN A 21 7.08 -24.33 -14.06
C GLN A 21 8.25 -25.24 -14.43
N ALA A 22 9.48 -24.73 -14.42
CA ALA A 22 10.68 -25.52 -14.70
C ALA A 22 10.94 -26.60 -13.64
N LEU A 23 10.73 -26.28 -12.36
CA LEU A 23 10.86 -27.23 -11.25
C LEU A 23 9.79 -28.32 -11.31
N ALA A 24 8.54 -27.96 -11.61
CA ALA A 24 7.47 -28.93 -11.81
C ALA A 24 7.74 -29.86 -12.99
N ALA A 25 8.28 -29.33 -14.10
CA ALA A 25 8.66 -30.13 -15.27
C ALA A 25 9.86 -31.07 -14.99
N ALA A 26 10.74 -30.70 -14.07
CA ALA A 26 11.84 -31.55 -13.59
C ALA A 26 11.39 -32.61 -12.57
N GLY A 27 10.11 -32.61 -12.18
CA GLY A 27 9.53 -33.55 -11.21
C GLY A 27 9.66 -33.12 -9.75
N ASP A 28 10.22 -31.94 -9.48
CA ASP A 28 10.33 -31.37 -8.14
C ASP A 28 9.10 -30.51 -7.80
N VAL A 29 8.01 -31.19 -7.47
CA VAL A 29 6.69 -30.59 -7.23
C VAL A 29 6.66 -29.80 -5.92
N GLU A 30 7.46 -30.17 -4.92
CA GLU A 30 7.51 -29.50 -3.62
C GLU A 30 8.20 -28.14 -3.75
N SER A 31 9.39 -28.11 -4.36
CA SER A 31 10.11 -26.86 -4.63
C SER A 31 9.33 -25.93 -5.56
N ALA A 32 8.61 -26.49 -6.55
CA ALA A 32 7.78 -25.69 -7.46
C ALA A 32 6.65 -24.94 -6.72
N ARG A 33 6.04 -25.56 -5.70
CA ARG A 33 4.99 -24.94 -4.89
C ARG A 33 5.55 -23.82 -4.02
N ASP A 34 6.69 -24.04 -3.39
CA ASP A 34 7.32 -23.06 -2.52
C ASP A 34 7.76 -21.82 -3.30
N VAL A 35 8.39 -22.02 -4.46
CA VAL A 35 8.79 -20.92 -5.34
C VAL A 35 7.57 -20.16 -5.86
N GLY A 36 6.50 -20.86 -6.25
CA GLY A 36 5.25 -20.21 -6.66
C GLY A 36 4.64 -19.33 -5.55
N ALA A 37 4.63 -19.82 -4.31
CA ALA A 37 4.12 -19.06 -3.17
C ALA A 37 4.96 -17.80 -2.86
N LEU A 38 6.28 -17.89 -2.99
CA LEU A 38 7.18 -16.75 -2.83
C LEU A 38 6.96 -15.68 -3.91
N ASP A 39 6.77 -16.10 -5.16
CA ASP A 39 6.51 -15.19 -6.27
C ASP A 39 5.15 -14.48 -6.12
N ASP A 40 4.11 -15.21 -5.69
CA ASP A 40 2.81 -14.61 -5.38
C ASP A 40 2.90 -13.59 -4.23
N ALA A 41 3.66 -13.91 -3.18
CA ALA A 41 3.92 -13.00 -2.07
C ALA A 41 4.71 -11.76 -2.54
N ALA A 42 5.70 -11.93 -3.41
CA ALA A 42 6.49 -10.84 -3.98
C ALA A 42 5.64 -9.92 -4.86
N LEU A 43 4.76 -10.49 -5.70
CA LEU A 43 3.81 -9.71 -6.51
C LEU A 43 2.80 -8.97 -5.63
N ALA A 44 2.30 -9.60 -4.56
CA ALA A 44 1.44 -8.94 -3.60
C ALA A 44 2.16 -7.79 -2.86
N ALA A 45 3.43 -7.99 -2.47
CA ALA A 45 4.25 -6.95 -1.86
C ALA A 45 4.53 -5.80 -2.84
N GLN A 46 4.88 -6.09 -4.09
CA GLN A 46 5.08 -5.08 -5.13
C GLN A 46 3.80 -4.29 -5.41
N ARG A 47 2.62 -4.93 -5.44
CA ARG A 47 1.34 -4.22 -5.57
C ARG A 47 1.09 -3.28 -4.39
N LYS A 48 1.44 -3.69 -3.17
CA LYS A 48 1.31 -2.86 -1.97
C LYS A 48 2.34 -1.72 -1.95
N LEU A 49 3.60 -1.98 -2.31
CA LEU A 49 4.69 -1.01 -2.35
C LEU A 49 4.55 0.00 -3.50
N GLY A 50 4.16 -0.47 -4.69
CA GLY A 50 3.87 0.34 -5.87
C GLY A 50 2.57 1.16 -5.76
N SER A 51 1.74 0.89 -4.74
CA SER A 51 0.57 1.71 -4.41
C SER A 51 0.91 2.98 -3.61
N SER A 52 2.16 3.46 -3.63
CA SER A 52 2.51 4.80 -3.16
C SER A 52 1.86 5.85 -4.09
N LYS A 53 0.53 5.94 -4.05
CA LYS A 53 -0.22 7.00 -4.67
C LYS A 53 0.32 8.30 -4.09
N ARG A 54 0.55 9.30 -4.95
CA ARG A 54 0.78 10.68 -4.52
C ARG A 54 -0.22 11.04 -3.41
N ALA A 55 0.24 11.83 -2.45
CA ALA A 55 -0.54 12.16 -1.27
C ALA A 55 -1.95 12.63 -1.68
N LEU A 56 -2.98 12.24 -0.93
CA LEU A 56 -4.37 12.56 -1.25
C LEU A 56 -4.57 14.07 -1.47
N VAL A 57 -3.86 14.90 -0.69
CA VAL A 57 -3.84 16.37 -0.82
C VAL A 57 -3.26 16.80 -2.16
N GLU A 58 -2.11 16.28 -2.56
CA GLU A 58 -1.48 16.60 -3.85
C GLU A 58 -2.39 16.19 -5.02
N ARG A 59 -3.07 15.04 -4.93
CA ARG A 59 -4.03 14.57 -5.94
C ARG A 59 -5.30 15.41 -6.00
N LEU A 60 -5.77 15.96 -4.87
CA LEU A 60 -6.90 16.88 -4.83
C LEU A 60 -6.58 18.22 -5.49
N ILE A 61 -5.32 18.67 -5.42
CA ILE A 61 -4.91 19.98 -5.94
C ILE A 61 -4.45 19.89 -7.41
N TYR A 62 -3.70 18.85 -7.76
CA TYR A 62 -3.00 18.76 -9.06
C TYR A 62 -3.29 17.48 -9.83
N GLY A 63 -4.08 16.57 -9.26
CA GLY A 63 -4.29 15.23 -9.81
C GLY A 63 -5.74 14.95 -10.22
N PRO A 64 -5.98 13.73 -10.74
CA PRO A 64 -7.33 13.27 -11.02
C PRO A 64 -8.14 13.14 -9.71
N GLN A 65 -9.43 13.45 -9.80
CA GLN A 65 -10.34 13.45 -8.67
C GLN A 65 -10.32 12.08 -7.96
N PRO A 66 -10.02 12.02 -6.65
CA PRO A 66 -10.00 10.77 -5.92
C PRO A 66 -11.40 10.16 -5.79
N ALA A 67 -11.49 8.84 -5.68
CA ALA A 67 -12.77 8.17 -5.49
C ALA A 67 -13.37 8.51 -4.11
N ALA A 68 -14.70 8.55 -4.00
CA ALA A 68 -15.39 8.85 -2.74
C ALA A 68 -14.98 7.92 -1.58
N ALA A 69 -14.68 6.66 -1.88
CA ALA A 69 -14.18 5.69 -0.91
C ALA A 69 -12.80 6.06 -0.34
N GLU A 70 -11.93 6.73 -1.12
CA GLU A 70 -10.62 7.20 -0.67
C GLU A 70 -10.73 8.39 0.29
N LEU A 71 -11.78 9.21 0.16
CA LEU A 71 -12.07 10.31 1.07
C LEU A 71 -12.65 9.81 2.41
N GLN A 72 -13.40 8.71 2.36
CA GLN A 72 -14.08 8.13 3.52
C GLN A 72 -13.16 7.30 4.42
N SER A 73 -11.97 6.88 3.96
CA SER A 73 -11.03 6.09 4.77
C SER A 73 -10.59 6.87 6.02
N GLY A 74 -10.23 8.15 5.87
CA GLY A 74 -9.91 9.04 6.99
C GLY A 74 -11.10 9.29 7.93
N ALA A 75 -12.31 9.42 7.37
CA ALA A 75 -13.52 9.62 8.15
C ALA A 75 -13.95 8.36 8.95
N ARG A 76 -13.74 7.16 8.40
CA ARG A 76 -14.00 5.88 9.09
C ARG A 76 -13.01 5.67 10.24
N MET A 77 -11.73 5.90 10.00
CA MET A 77 -10.72 5.87 11.06
C MET A 77 -11.05 6.88 12.16
N ALA A 78 -11.35 8.13 11.79
CA ALA A 78 -11.75 9.16 12.75
C ALA A 78 -13.01 8.78 13.55
N LYS A 79 -13.99 8.08 12.93
CA LYS A 79 -15.20 7.61 13.59
C LYS A 79 -14.94 6.45 14.56
N GLU A 80 -14.08 5.51 14.19
CA GLU A 80 -13.67 4.39 15.06
C GLU A 80 -12.85 4.87 16.26
N LEU A 81 -12.09 5.95 16.07
CA LEU A 81 -11.21 6.49 17.10
C LEU A 81 -11.91 7.53 18.03
N ARG A 82 -13.00 8.20 17.60
CA ARG A 82 -13.77 9.23 18.36
C ARG A 82 -14.37 8.77 19.69
N GLY A 83 -14.29 7.49 20.03
CA GLY A 83 -14.79 6.93 21.29
C GLY A 83 -13.77 6.87 22.44
N GLY A 84 -12.50 7.22 22.22
CA GLY A 84 -11.44 7.04 23.23
C GLY A 84 -10.67 8.32 23.56
N GLN A 85 -10.46 8.57 24.86
CA GLN A 85 -9.59 9.61 25.43
C GLN A 85 -8.18 9.72 24.79
N LYS A 86 -7.77 8.70 24.03
CA LYS A 86 -6.50 8.65 23.30
C LYS A 86 -6.47 9.52 22.04
N ILE A 87 -7.62 9.83 21.41
CA ILE A 87 -7.63 10.80 20.28
C ILE A 87 -7.23 12.18 20.78
N ASP A 88 -7.79 12.62 21.90
CA ASP A 88 -7.58 14.00 22.35
C ASP A 88 -6.10 14.21 22.65
N ALA A 89 -5.42 13.21 23.24
CA ALA A 89 -3.97 13.22 23.43
C ALA A 89 -3.19 13.28 22.11
N VAL A 90 -3.59 12.53 21.07
CA VAL A 90 -2.95 12.58 19.73
C VAL A 90 -3.13 13.96 19.09
N VAL A 91 -4.34 14.49 19.16
CA VAL A 91 -4.69 15.79 18.57
C VAL A 91 -3.98 16.91 19.31
N ASP A 92 -3.95 16.89 20.64
CA ASP A 92 -3.24 17.87 21.46
C ASP A 92 -1.74 17.82 21.22
N ALA A 93 -1.15 16.62 21.08
CA ALA A 93 0.26 16.47 20.74
C ALA A 93 0.58 17.07 19.36
N ALA A 94 -0.26 16.78 18.35
CA ALA A 94 -0.11 17.33 17.00
C ALA A 94 -0.29 18.85 16.97
N LEU A 95 -1.29 19.38 17.68
CA LEU A 95 -1.51 20.82 17.84
C LEU A 95 -0.34 21.50 18.56
N GLY A 96 0.27 20.83 19.54
CA GLY A 96 1.49 21.30 20.20
C GLY A 96 2.66 21.44 19.23
N CYS A 97 2.90 20.45 18.36
CA CYS A 97 3.92 20.53 17.31
C CYS A 97 3.62 21.65 16.30
N LEU A 98 2.35 21.86 15.96
CA LEU A 98 1.92 22.95 15.08
C LEU A 98 2.17 24.32 15.72
N ALA A 99 1.80 24.50 16.99
CA ALA A 99 1.99 25.74 17.73
C ALA A 99 3.47 26.13 17.88
N ARG A 100 4.38 25.14 17.94
CA ARG A 100 5.83 25.38 17.98
C ARG A 100 6.46 25.62 16.61
N GLY A 101 5.69 25.52 15.52
CA GLY A 101 6.22 25.61 14.16
C GLY A 101 7.05 24.40 13.74
N GLU A 102 6.96 23.30 14.50
CA GLU A 102 7.72 22.06 14.27
C GLU A 102 6.96 21.06 13.42
N ALA A 103 5.71 21.33 13.03
CA ALA A 103 4.87 20.36 12.33
C ALA A 103 5.36 20.01 10.92
N PHE A 104 6.04 20.94 10.25
CA PHE A 104 6.46 20.82 8.86
C PHE A 104 7.96 21.07 8.70
N THR A 105 8.58 20.36 7.76
CA THR A 105 9.95 20.63 7.32
C THR A 105 9.98 21.82 6.35
N ALA A 106 11.17 22.32 6.03
CA ALA A 106 11.35 23.40 5.06
C ALA A 106 10.82 23.04 3.65
N GLU A 107 10.76 21.74 3.35
CA GLU A 107 10.24 21.16 2.10
C GLU A 107 8.72 20.87 2.17
N HIS A 108 8.02 21.40 3.18
CA HIS A 108 6.58 21.22 3.41
C HIS A 108 6.14 19.76 3.69
N ALA A 109 7.08 18.87 4.03
CA ALA A 109 6.77 17.52 4.48
C ALA A 109 6.42 17.50 5.98
N LEU A 110 5.70 16.48 6.44
CA LEU A 110 5.49 16.26 7.88
C LEU A 110 6.83 16.03 8.57
N SER A 111 7.09 16.78 9.64
CA SER A 111 8.35 16.66 10.38
C SER A 111 8.45 15.33 11.11
N THR A 112 9.69 14.92 11.39
CA THR A 112 9.98 13.75 12.22
C THR A 112 9.41 13.90 13.62
N GLU A 113 9.39 15.12 14.18
CA GLU A 113 8.87 15.39 15.52
C GLU A 113 7.35 15.21 15.59
N LEU A 114 6.62 15.71 14.59
CA LEU A 114 5.17 15.49 14.51
C LEU A 114 4.85 14.00 14.36
N ARG A 115 5.57 13.29 13.48
CA ARG A 115 5.38 11.85 13.29
C ARG A 115 5.68 11.07 14.57
N ARG A 116 6.72 11.45 15.30
CA ARG A 116 7.12 10.82 16.57
C ARG A 116 6.08 11.07 17.66
N ALA A 117 5.58 12.30 17.78
CA ALA A 117 4.55 12.66 18.74
C ALA A 117 3.25 11.88 18.51
N VAL A 118 2.83 11.73 17.24
CA VAL A 118 1.64 10.95 16.88
C VAL A 118 1.88 9.44 17.03
N ALA A 119 3.06 8.93 16.67
CA ALA A 119 3.40 7.51 16.82
C ALA A 119 3.50 7.06 18.28
N ALA A 120 3.91 7.94 19.21
CA ALA A 120 3.97 7.66 20.64
C ALA A 120 2.60 7.24 21.21
N GLU A 121 1.52 7.78 20.65
CA GLU A 121 0.15 7.47 21.02
C GLU A 121 -0.42 6.24 20.27
N ARG A 122 0.43 5.44 19.62
CA ARG A 122 0.08 4.28 18.78
C ARG A 122 -0.82 4.66 17.58
N ALA A 123 -0.83 5.93 17.19
CA ALA A 123 -1.64 6.46 16.11
C ALA A 123 -0.90 6.46 14.76
N TYR A 124 -0.20 5.36 14.44
CA TYR A 124 0.51 5.17 13.16
C TYR A 124 -0.37 5.39 11.92
N GLY A 125 -1.70 5.27 12.05
CA GLY A 125 -2.65 5.52 10.97
C GLY A 125 -2.94 6.99 10.67
N PHE A 126 -2.40 7.94 11.43
CA PHE A 126 -2.61 9.38 11.25
C PHE A 126 -1.46 10.12 10.54
N THR A 127 -0.29 9.49 10.44
CA THR A 127 0.92 10.03 9.79
C THR A 127 1.08 9.48 8.39
#